data_AF-A0A1Y4BCL2-F1
#
_entry.id   AF-A0A1Y4BCL2-F1
#
_cell.length_a   1.000
_cell.length_b   1.000
_cell.length_c   1.000
_cell.angle_alpha   90.00
_cell.angle_beta   90.00
_cell.angle_gamma   90.00
#
_symmetry.space_group_name_H-M   'P 1'
#
loop_
_entity.id
_entity.type
_entity.pdbx_description
1 polymer ?
#
loop_
_entity_poly.entity_id
_entity_poly.type
_entity_poly.pdbx_seq_one_letter_code
_entity_poly.pdbx_strand_id
1 'polypeptide(L)'
;MANEKGRHAAHAAGTSPKAKVSRRAAAGEGEGISTIRSGQGARVTTRKNAAEAADRARRNAEKRYFKRHPEAKASDVGPERSGKNVVLLVIASILVLAIVFVIGSCVTGLVFSSNDGSSDQPEQTLKLTEQEQQLVDQQLSHDVGQERADVGGSVSFGGDSYALSQQDDGTWALACTSSSGSSSTLFLIEGTPVALLRSSDTLLIPENRGEAWDVVCYVIDGHSGAGYVTTADGSLAGGAGEAVDAELDGTTLRVTDADGATHDVSLV
;
A
#
# COMPACT_ATOMS: atom_id res chain seq x y z
N MET A 1 40.93 -66.40 43.82
CA MET A 1 41.79 -67.49 43.31
C MET A 1 41.01 -68.24 42.24
N ALA A 2 41.57 -68.27 41.02
CA ALA A 2 41.42 -69.29 39.96
C ALA A 2 40.03 -69.66 39.42
N ASN A 3 39.88 -70.25 38.23
CA ASN A 3 40.51 -70.09 36.92
C ASN A 3 39.61 -70.90 35.96
N GLU A 4 39.63 -70.46 34.71
CA GLU A 4 39.15 -71.01 33.44
C GLU A 4 39.13 -72.54 33.21
N LYS A 5 38.13 -72.99 32.40
CA LYS A 5 38.13 -74.01 31.29
C LYS A 5 36.72 -74.65 31.18
N GLY A 6 36.06 -74.89 30.04
CA GLY A 6 36.35 -74.74 28.61
C GLY A 6 35.65 -75.86 27.79
N ARG A 7 35.34 -75.56 26.50
CA ARG A 7 35.09 -76.47 25.33
C ARG A 7 33.63 -76.89 25.04
N HIS A 8 33.09 -76.96 23.80
CA HIS A 8 33.57 -77.40 22.46
C HIS A 8 32.79 -76.69 21.29
N ALA A 9 33.43 -76.20 20.20
CA ALA A 9 33.59 -76.72 18.80
C ALA A 9 32.29 -76.85 17.94
N ALA A 10 32.16 -76.42 16.67
CA ALA A 10 32.96 -76.77 15.47
C ALA A 10 32.54 -76.01 14.15
N HIS A 11 33.53 -75.75 13.26
CA HIS A 11 33.61 -75.81 11.77
C HIS A 11 32.50 -75.23 10.85
N ALA A 12 32.71 -74.71 9.62
CA ALA A 12 33.83 -74.31 8.75
C ALA A 12 33.25 -73.67 7.45
N ALA A 13 34.14 -73.11 6.63
CA ALA A 13 33.97 -72.29 5.42
C ALA A 13 33.35 -72.94 4.16
N GLY A 14 32.96 -72.11 3.16
CA GLY A 14 33.16 -72.44 1.74
C GLY A 14 32.14 -71.92 0.71
N THR A 15 32.41 -70.75 0.14
CA THR A 15 32.49 -70.37 -1.30
C THR A 15 31.43 -70.79 -2.35
N SER A 16 30.99 -69.77 -3.11
CA SER A 16 30.09 -69.69 -4.29
C SER A 16 30.46 -70.54 -5.53
N PRO A 17 29.55 -70.77 -6.52
CA PRO A 17 29.51 -69.91 -7.73
C PRO A 17 28.16 -69.77 -8.54
N LYS A 18 28.08 -68.65 -9.26
CA LYS A 18 27.39 -68.27 -10.54
C LYS A 18 26.29 -69.15 -11.21
N ALA A 19 25.12 -68.53 -11.50
CA ALA A 19 24.64 -68.06 -12.83
C ALA A 19 23.15 -68.30 -13.18
N LYS A 20 22.54 -67.23 -13.76
CA LYS A 20 21.35 -67.12 -14.64
C LYS A 20 19.96 -67.46 -14.08
N VAL A 21 19.18 -66.42 -13.75
CA VAL A 21 17.80 -66.21 -14.29
C VAL A 21 17.58 -64.72 -14.55
N SER A 22 16.83 -64.46 -15.62
CA SER A 22 16.63 -63.22 -16.37
C SER A 22 15.64 -62.22 -15.74
N ARG A 23 15.77 -60.96 -16.16
CA ARG A 23 14.95 -59.76 -15.88
C ARG A 23 13.43 -59.98 -15.74
N ARG A 24 12.83 -59.33 -14.74
CA ARG A 24 11.70 -58.40 -14.94
C ARG A 24 11.58 -57.41 -13.78
N ALA A 25 11.18 -56.20 -14.13
CA ALA A 25 11.41 -54.93 -13.45
C ALA A 25 10.55 -54.70 -12.20
N ALA A 26 11.11 -53.98 -11.21
CA ALA A 26 10.42 -52.95 -10.44
C ALA A 26 11.42 -52.15 -9.58
N ALA A 27 11.38 -50.82 -9.72
CA ALA A 27 11.81 -49.76 -8.79
C ALA A 27 13.26 -49.75 -8.29
N GLY A 28 13.99 -48.67 -8.62
CA GLY A 28 15.37 -48.42 -8.21
C GLY A 28 15.53 -48.30 -6.70
N GLU A 29 16.29 -49.25 -6.13
CA GLU A 29 16.91 -49.12 -4.82
C GLU A 29 18.18 -48.28 -4.93
N GLY A 30 18.31 -47.30 -4.04
CA GLY A 30 19.55 -46.55 -3.89
C GLY A 30 19.43 -45.11 -3.40
N GLU A 31 18.30 -44.67 -2.84
CA GLU A 31 18.29 -43.44 -2.04
C GLU A 31 18.92 -43.76 -0.68
N GLY A 32 20.25 -43.74 -0.62
CA GLY A 32 20.97 -43.81 0.64
C GLY A 32 20.54 -42.64 1.51
N ILE A 33 19.98 -42.92 2.70
CA ILE A 33 19.67 -41.90 3.69
C ILE A 33 20.98 -41.16 4.01
N SER A 34 21.11 -39.94 3.47
CA SER A 34 22.27 -39.10 3.72
C SER A 34 22.15 -38.55 5.14
N THR A 35 22.80 -39.21 6.09
CA THR A 35 22.88 -38.73 7.46
C THR A 35 23.76 -37.48 7.51
N ILE A 36 23.24 -36.44 8.16
CA ILE A 36 23.95 -35.17 8.34
C ILE A 36 25.29 -35.44 9.06
N ARG A 37 26.42 -34.98 8.49
CA ARG A 37 27.75 -35.17 9.09
C ARG A 37 27.90 -34.31 10.36
N SER A 38 28.73 -34.73 11.30
CA SER A 38 29.05 -33.90 12.48
C SER A 38 29.54 -32.51 12.05
N GLY A 39 28.88 -31.44 12.53
CA GLY A 39 29.13 -30.06 12.12
C GLY A 39 28.26 -29.56 10.96
N GLN A 40 27.48 -30.42 10.30
CA GLN A 40 26.36 -30.00 9.46
C GLN A 40 25.08 -30.01 10.32
N GLY A 41 24.29 -28.95 10.22
CA GLY A 41 23.12 -28.73 11.09
C GLY A 41 23.25 -27.42 11.86
N ALA A 42 22.16 -26.66 11.94
CA ALA A 42 22.15 -25.42 12.71
C ALA A 42 22.03 -25.76 14.21
N ARG A 43 23.07 -25.46 14.99
CA ARG A 43 22.99 -25.54 16.46
C ARG A 43 22.25 -24.31 16.97
N VAL A 44 21.04 -24.50 17.49
CA VAL A 44 20.24 -23.42 18.09
C VAL A 44 20.44 -23.43 19.60
N THR A 45 21.17 -22.45 20.13
CA THR A 45 21.47 -22.35 21.57
C THR A 45 20.96 -21.06 22.21
N THR A 46 20.59 -20.07 21.39
CA THR A 46 20.08 -18.76 21.84
C THR A 46 19.00 -18.27 20.88
N ARG A 47 18.13 -17.35 21.33
CA ARG A 47 17.04 -16.78 20.52
C ARG A 47 17.55 -16.11 19.23
N LYS A 48 18.68 -15.40 19.29
CA LYS A 48 19.30 -14.74 18.12
C LYS A 48 19.83 -15.74 17.11
N ASN A 49 20.46 -16.82 17.58
CA ASN A 49 20.93 -17.93 16.74
C ASN A 49 19.77 -18.70 16.10
N ALA A 50 18.63 -18.82 16.80
CA ALA A 50 17.41 -19.42 16.26
C ALA A 50 16.87 -18.67 15.04
N ALA A 51 16.80 -17.34 15.12
CA ALA A 51 16.36 -16.50 13.99
C ALA A 51 17.32 -16.63 12.80
N GLU A 52 18.62 -16.56 13.03
CA GLU A 52 19.63 -16.70 11.97
C GLU A 52 19.66 -18.11 11.36
N ALA A 53 19.31 -19.14 12.13
CA ALA A 53 19.14 -20.50 11.65
C ALA A 53 17.88 -20.65 10.78
N ALA A 54 16.77 -20.03 11.18
CA ALA A 54 15.51 -20.04 10.42
C ALA A 54 15.66 -19.33 9.07
N ASP A 55 16.31 -18.17 9.03
CA ASP A 55 16.56 -17.42 7.78
C ASP A 55 17.46 -18.20 6.81
N ARG A 56 18.43 -18.95 7.34
CA ARG A 56 19.27 -19.84 6.54
C ARG A 56 18.50 -21.05 6.03
N ALA A 57 17.57 -21.60 6.82
CA ALA A 57 16.71 -22.69 6.40
C ALA A 57 15.76 -22.26 5.27
N ARG A 58 15.12 -21.08 5.40
CA ARG A 58 14.22 -20.51 4.39
C ARG A 58 14.91 -20.32 3.04
N ARG A 59 16.07 -19.65 3.03
CA ARG A 59 16.85 -19.44 1.78
C ARG A 59 17.31 -20.74 1.13
N ASN A 60 17.65 -21.76 1.93
CA ASN A 60 18.00 -23.07 1.38
C ASN A 60 16.78 -23.83 0.85
N ALA A 61 15.62 -23.68 1.47
CA ALA A 61 14.36 -24.25 0.98
C ALA A 61 13.94 -23.60 -0.35
N GLU A 62 14.03 -22.27 -0.46
CA GLU A 62 13.81 -21.53 -1.70
C GLU A 62 14.75 -21.98 -2.81
N LYS A 63 16.06 -22.10 -2.53
CA LYS A 63 17.03 -22.65 -3.51
C LYS A 63 16.68 -24.06 -3.97
N ARG A 64 16.21 -24.93 -3.08
CA ARG A 64 15.76 -26.29 -3.41
C ARG A 64 14.44 -26.30 -4.16
N TYR A 65 13.58 -25.32 -3.91
CA TYR A 65 12.32 -25.13 -4.62
C TYR A 65 12.61 -24.71 -6.07
N PHE A 66 13.41 -23.66 -6.29
CA PHE A 66 13.79 -23.20 -7.63
C PHE A 66 14.65 -24.21 -8.41
N LYS A 67 15.40 -25.08 -7.73
CA LYS A 67 16.10 -26.20 -8.39
C LYS A 67 15.14 -27.29 -8.89
N ARG A 68 13.98 -27.46 -8.25
CA ARG A 68 12.95 -28.44 -8.63
C ARG A 68 11.91 -27.88 -9.59
N HIS A 69 11.69 -26.57 -9.54
CA HIS A 69 10.74 -25.83 -10.36
C HIS A 69 11.46 -24.73 -11.16
N PRO A 70 12.21 -25.08 -12.22
CA PRO A 70 12.84 -24.10 -13.10
C PRO A 70 11.83 -23.20 -13.82
N GLU A 71 10.59 -23.64 -14.01
CA GLU A 71 9.46 -22.88 -14.56
C GLU A 71 8.98 -21.75 -13.65
N ALA A 72 9.18 -21.87 -12.33
CA ALA A 72 8.90 -20.80 -11.38
C ALA A 72 9.96 -19.68 -11.44
N LYS A 73 11.04 -19.89 -12.20
CA LYS A 73 11.98 -18.85 -12.58
C LYS A 73 11.37 -18.14 -13.79
N ALA A 74 10.53 -17.15 -13.54
CA ALA A 74 9.88 -16.35 -14.58
C ALA A 74 10.89 -16.00 -15.68
N SER A 75 10.54 -16.36 -16.91
CA SER A 75 11.30 -16.07 -18.12
C SER A 75 11.47 -14.56 -18.28
N ASP A 76 12.72 -14.13 -18.25
CA ASP A 76 13.16 -12.74 -18.46
C ASP A 76 13.03 -12.37 -19.94
N VAL A 77 11.81 -12.37 -20.47
CA VAL A 77 11.47 -11.90 -21.82
C VAL A 77 10.64 -10.62 -21.66
N GLY A 78 11.24 -9.63 -21.02
CA GLY A 78 10.86 -8.23 -21.13
C GLY A 78 12.03 -7.48 -21.74
N PRO A 79 11.81 -6.42 -22.55
CA PRO A 79 12.92 -5.65 -23.12
C PRO A 79 13.81 -5.16 -21.98
N GLU A 80 15.11 -5.47 -22.04
CA GLU A 80 16.09 -5.00 -21.06
C GLU A 80 15.92 -3.49 -20.89
N ARG A 81 15.43 -3.08 -19.72
CA ARG A 81 15.34 -1.67 -19.33
C ARG A 81 16.75 -1.20 -19.01
N SER A 82 17.59 -1.08 -20.04
CA SER A 82 18.84 -0.35 -19.94
C SER A 82 18.47 1.10 -19.64
N GLY A 83 18.80 1.58 -18.44
CA GLY A 83 18.44 2.93 -17.95
C GLY A 83 18.85 4.06 -18.91
N LYS A 84 19.75 3.78 -19.86
CA LYS A 84 20.10 4.66 -20.97
C LYS A 84 18.92 4.97 -21.90
N ASN A 85 18.03 4.01 -22.17
CA ASN A 85 16.85 4.22 -23.03
C ASN A 85 15.79 5.09 -22.35
N VAL A 86 15.65 4.97 -21.02
CA VAL A 86 14.76 5.83 -20.22
C VAL A 86 15.30 7.26 -20.17
N VAL A 87 16.61 7.42 -19.92
CA VAL A 87 17.26 8.74 -19.94
C VAL A 87 17.15 9.39 -21.32
N LEU A 88 17.30 8.62 -22.41
CA LEU A 88 17.17 9.14 -23.76
C LEU A 88 15.72 9.60 -24.06
N LEU A 89 14.71 8.87 -23.55
CA LEU A 89 13.30 9.24 -23.68
C LEU A 89 12.98 10.52 -22.89
N VAL A 90 13.52 10.66 -21.67
CA VAL A 90 13.36 11.88 -20.85
C VAL A 90 14.06 13.09 -21.49
N ILE A 91 15.26 12.92 -22.03
CA ILE A 91 15.97 13.99 -22.74
C ILE A 91 15.21 14.39 -24.01
N ALA A 92 14.68 13.42 -24.76
CA ALA A 92 13.87 13.68 -25.94
C ALA A 92 12.58 14.44 -25.59
N SER A 93 11.89 14.08 -24.50
CA SER A 93 10.69 14.79 -24.06
C SER A 93 10.99 16.23 -23.62
N ILE A 94 12.10 16.45 -22.92
CA ILE A 94 12.54 17.80 -22.51
C ILE A 94 12.88 18.66 -23.73
N LEU A 95 13.55 18.10 -24.74
CA LEU A 95 13.85 18.79 -25.99
C LEU A 95 12.57 19.19 -26.75
N VAL A 96 11.57 18.32 -26.80
CA VAL A 96 10.27 18.62 -27.42
C VAL A 96 9.55 19.76 -26.68
N LEU A 97 9.52 19.70 -25.34
CA LEU A 97 8.96 20.78 -24.51
C LEU A 97 9.67 22.12 -24.72
N ALA A 98 11.01 22.12 -24.80
CA ALA A 98 11.78 23.33 -25.08
C ALA A 98 11.48 23.93 -26.46
N ILE A 99 11.31 23.09 -27.49
CA ILE A 99 10.94 23.54 -28.83
C ILE A 99 9.53 24.15 -28.83
N VAL A 100 8.56 23.52 -28.16
CA VAL A 100 7.19 24.05 -28.03
C VAL A 100 7.20 25.40 -27.29
N PHE A 101 8.00 25.53 -26.24
CA PHE A 101 8.16 26.78 -25.49
C PHE A 101 8.78 27.90 -26.34
N VAL A 102 9.80 27.59 -27.16
CA VAL A 102 10.43 28.58 -28.06
C VAL A 102 9.46 29.01 -29.16
N ILE A 103 8.69 28.09 -29.75
CA ILE A 103 7.68 28.44 -30.76
C ILE A 103 6.59 29.31 -30.13
N GLY A 104 6.10 28.96 -28.94
CA GLY A 104 5.15 29.78 -28.19
C GLY A 104 5.69 31.19 -27.88
N SER A 105 6.96 31.28 -27.49
CA SER A 105 7.63 32.56 -27.20
C SER A 105 7.90 33.41 -28.44
N CYS A 106 8.12 32.78 -29.61
CA CYS A 106 8.29 33.51 -30.88
C CYS A 106 6.98 34.11 -31.40
N VAL A 107 5.81 33.56 -31.04
CA VAL A 107 4.52 34.14 -31.43
C VAL A 107 4.18 35.37 -30.56
N THR A 108 4.57 35.38 -29.28
CA THR A 108 4.35 36.53 -28.39
C THR A 108 5.26 37.73 -28.71
N GLY A 109 6.43 37.48 -29.33
CA GLY A 109 7.40 38.53 -29.68
C GLY A 109 7.08 39.34 -30.94
N LEU A 110 6.14 38.92 -31.79
CA LEU A 110 5.82 39.59 -33.06
C LEU A 110 4.54 40.45 -33.03
N VAL A 111 3.76 40.40 -31.95
CA VAL A 111 2.49 41.15 -31.85
C VAL A 111 2.64 42.49 -31.11
N PHE A 112 3.78 42.74 -30.45
CA PHE A 112 4.04 44.01 -29.75
C PHE A 112 5.24 44.75 -30.37
N SER A 113 5.00 45.34 -31.55
CA SER A 113 5.75 46.52 -32.00
C SER A 113 4.86 47.74 -31.83
N SER A 114 5.46 48.84 -31.35
CA SER A 114 4.91 50.17 -30.98
C SER A 114 4.73 50.31 -29.46
N ASN A 115 5.19 51.34 -28.76
CA ASN A 115 6.04 52.49 -29.06
C ASN A 115 6.38 53.14 -27.70
N ASP A 116 7.59 53.66 -27.58
CA ASP A 116 8.22 54.50 -26.55
C ASP A 116 7.47 54.91 -25.25
N GLY A 117 8.24 54.83 -24.16
CA GLY A 117 8.41 56.02 -23.30
C GLY A 117 8.23 55.81 -21.80
N SER A 118 9.34 56.03 -21.08
CA SER A 118 9.44 56.36 -19.66
C SER A 118 9.66 55.19 -18.69
N SER A 119 10.92 55.09 -18.30
CA SER A 119 11.47 54.43 -17.14
C SER A 119 10.69 54.73 -15.86
N ASP A 120 10.11 53.70 -15.26
CA ASP A 120 10.01 53.55 -13.82
C ASP A 120 10.18 52.08 -13.44
N GLN A 121 11.00 51.88 -12.42
CA GLN A 121 11.51 50.63 -11.87
C GLN A 121 10.37 49.72 -11.36
N PRO A 122 10.21 48.47 -11.83
CA PRO A 122 9.18 47.60 -11.29
C PRO A 122 9.67 47.00 -9.97
N GLU A 123 9.15 47.47 -8.85
CA GLU A 123 8.99 46.61 -7.69
C GLU A 123 8.14 45.43 -8.13
N GLN A 124 8.74 44.24 -8.19
CA GLN A 124 8.04 42.99 -8.45
C GLN A 124 7.20 42.61 -7.22
N THR A 125 6.14 43.37 -6.97
CA THR A 125 4.95 42.81 -6.34
C THR A 125 4.38 41.84 -7.37
N LEU A 126 4.50 40.53 -7.14
CA LEU A 126 3.83 39.49 -7.91
C LEU A 126 2.32 39.72 -7.79
N LYS A 127 1.77 40.62 -8.61
CA LYS A 127 0.34 40.69 -8.84
C LYS A 127 -0.01 39.45 -9.65
N LEU A 128 -0.74 38.54 -9.00
CA LEU A 128 -1.36 37.41 -9.65
C LEU A 128 -2.13 37.92 -10.88
N THR A 129 -1.96 37.25 -12.01
CA THR A 129 -2.74 37.60 -13.21
C THR A 129 -4.23 37.40 -12.91
N GLU A 130 -5.12 38.13 -13.58
CA GLU A 130 -6.58 37.99 -13.37
C GLU A 130 -7.06 36.54 -13.54
N GLN A 131 -6.37 35.76 -14.38
CA GLN A 131 -6.65 34.34 -14.60
C GLN A 131 -6.25 33.46 -13.41
N GLU A 132 -5.07 33.70 -12.84
CA GLU A 132 -4.63 32.98 -11.63
C GLU A 132 -5.48 33.37 -10.42
N GLN A 133 -5.90 34.63 -10.31
CA GLN A 133 -6.81 35.08 -9.26
C GLN A 133 -8.18 34.38 -9.35
N GLN A 134 -8.72 34.23 -10.57
CA GLN A 134 -9.97 33.49 -10.79
C GLN A 134 -9.85 32.00 -10.42
N LEU A 135 -8.71 31.37 -10.68
CA LEU A 135 -8.46 29.98 -10.27
C LEU A 135 -8.40 29.85 -8.74
N VAL A 136 -7.71 30.78 -8.06
CA VAL A 136 -7.64 30.82 -6.59
C VAL A 136 -9.02 31.03 -5.98
N ASP A 137 -9.80 31.97 -6.49
CA ASP A 137 -11.15 32.25 -5.99
C ASP A 137 -12.11 31.08 -6.21
N GLN A 138 -11.98 30.37 -7.34
CA GLN A 138 -12.77 29.17 -7.63
C GLN A 138 -12.40 28.01 -6.70
N GLN A 139 -11.11 27.80 -6.44
CA GLN A 139 -10.64 26.79 -5.49
C GLN A 139 -11.10 27.10 -4.06
N LEU A 140 -10.95 28.35 -3.61
CA LEU A 140 -11.45 28.81 -2.31
C LEU A 140 -12.96 28.61 -2.17
N SER A 141 -13.72 28.87 -3.23
CA SER A 141 -15.17 28.65 -3.23
C SER A 141 -15.54 27.17 -3.10
N HIS A 142 -14.75 26.28 -3.70
CA HIS A 142 -14.92 24.83 -3.57
C HIS A 142 -14.55 24.36 -2.15
N ASP A 143 -13.44 24.86 -1.61
CA ASP A 143 -12.89 24.42 -0.33
C ASP A 143 -13.70 24.92 0.88
N VAL A 144 -14.42 26.04 0.76
CA VAL A 144 -15.34 26.54 1.81
C VAL A 144 -16.64 25.74 1.88
N GLY A 145 -16.98 24.99 0.83
CA GLY A 145 -18.23 24.22 0.74
C GLY A 145 -18.29 22.96 1.62
N GLN A 146 -19.47 22.35 1.62
CA GLN A 146 -19.69 21.00 2.15
C GLN A 146 -19.84 20.03 0.99
N GLU A 147 -19.23 18.86 1.12
CA GLU A 147 -19.35 17.77 0.15
C GLU A 147 -19.74 16.48 0.83
N ARG A 148 -20.49 15.66 0.10
CA ARG A 148 -20.82 14.31 0.48
C ARG A 148 -20.52 13.38 -0.69
N ALA A 149 -19.87 12.27 -0.39
CA ALA A 149 -19.67 11.16 -1.29
C ALA A 149 -20.12 9.86 -0.62
N ASP A 150 -20.75 8.99 -1.40
CA ASP A 150 -20.96 7.60 -0.99
C ASP A 150 -19.62 6.86 -0.92
N VAL A 151 -19.62 5.65 -0.37
CA VAL A 151 -18.39 4.84 -0.15
C VAL A 151 -17.52 4.65 -1.40
N GLY A 152 -18.10 4.71 -2.61
CA GLY A 152 -17.36 4.61 -3.88
C GLY A 152 -16.95 5.95 -4.52
N GLY A 153 -17.31 7.08 -3.90
CA GLY A 153 -17.01 8.42 -4.39
C GLY A 153 -15.82 9.07 -3.71
N SER A 154 -15.58 10.34 -4.04
CA SER A 154 -14.55 11.15 -3.42
C SER A 154 -15.05 12.57 -3.14
N VAL A 155 -14.38 13.23 -2.20
CA VAL A 155 -14.53 14.66 -1.91
C VAL A 155 -13.19 15.35 -2.17
N SER A 156 -13.20 16.64 -2.53
CA SER A 156 -11.96 17.36 -2.86
C SER A 156 -11.67 18.52 -1.92
N PHE A 157 -10.40 18.76 -1.63
CA PHE A 157 -9.94 19.92 -0.86
C PHE A 157 -8.53 20.32 -1.30
N GLY A 158 -8.29 21.59 -1.56
CA GLY A 158 -6.95 22.08 -1.92
C GLY A 158 -6.38 21.47 -3.21
N GLY A 159 -7.25 21.01 -4.11
CA GLY A 159 -6.88 20.30 -5.34
C GLY A 159 -6.56 18.81 -5.17
N ASP A 160 -6.56 18.30 -3.93
CA ASP A 160 -6.40 16.89 -3.62
C ASP A 160 -7.76 16.21 -3.45
N SER A 161 -7.82 14.91 -3.76
CA SER A 161 -9.03 14.09 -3.69
C SER A 161 -8.93 13.04 -2.59
N TYR A 162 -9.96 12.98 -1.74
CA TYR A 162 -10.06 12.05 -0.61
C TYR A 162 -11.15 11.03 -0.88
N ALA A 163 -10.84 9.74 -0.70
CA ALA A 163 -11.76 8.65 -0.99
C ALA A 163 -11.65 7.53 0.04
N LEU A 164 -12.77 6.84 0.26
CA LEU A 164 -12.81 5.61 1.00
C LEU A 164 -12.36 4.47 0.08
N SER A 165 -11.46 3.62 0.56
CA SER A 165 -10.92 2.51 -0.22
C SER A 165 -10.85 1.25 0.62
N GLN A 166 -11.43 0.17 0.10
CA GLN A 166 -11.30 -1.14 0.72
C GLN A 166 -9.95 -1.75 0.32
N GLN A 167 -9.22 -2.21 1.33
CA GLN A 167 -7.94 -2.88 1.16
C GLN A 167 -8.14 -4.36 0.83
N ASP A 168 -7.07 -5.04 0.40
CA ASP A 168 -7.11 -6.46 0.01
C ASP A 168 -7.59 -7.40 1.13
N ASP A 169 -7.43 -6.99 2.40
CA ASP A 169 -7.85 -7.74 3.58
C ASP A 169 -9.31 -7.44 4.02
N GLY A 170 -10.00 -6.57 3.28
CA GLY A 170 -11.37 -6.15 3.58
C GLY A 170 -11.48 -4.94 4.51
N THR A 171 -10.37 -4.48 5.10
CA THR A 171 -10.33 -3.28 5.95
C THR A 171 -10.55 -2.03 5.11
N TRP A 172 -11.24 -1.04 5.65
CA TRP A 172 -11.42 0.25 4.99
C TRP A 172 -10.28 1.19 5.31
N ALA A 173 -9.99 2.12 4.40
CA ALA A 173 -9.00 3.15 4.61
C ALA A 173 -9.43 4.45 3.95
N LEU A 174 -9.02 5.58 4.54
CA LEU A 174 -9.07 6.86 3.87
C LEU A 174 -7.78 7.03 3.06
N ALA A 175 -7.93 7.30 1.77
CA ALA A 175 -6.81 7.59 0.87
C ALA A 175 -6.90 9.03 0.36
N CYS A 176 -5.75 9.66 0.17
CA CYS A 176 -5.61 10.93 -0.53
C CYS A 176 -4.87 10.70 -1.85
N THR A 177 -5.43 11.21 -2.93
CA THR A 177 -4.79 11.33 -4.24
C THR A 177 -4.47 12.80 -4.47
N SER A 178 -3.18 13.11 -4.56
CA SER A 178 -2.74 14.47 -4.83
C SER A 178 -3.16 14.94 -6.23
N SER A 179 -3.22 16.25 -6.44
CA SER A 179 -3.40 16.84 -7.78
C SER A 179 -2.38 16.35 -8.84
N SER A 180 -1.20 15.91 -8.42
CA SER A 180 -0.19 15.29 -9.28
C SER A 180 -0.44 13.81 -9.62
N GLY A 181 -1.51 13.21 -9.08
CA GLY A 181 -1.93 11.83 -9.31
C GLY A 181 -1.28 10.79 -8.38
N SER A 182 -0.55 11.23 -7.35
CA SER A 182 0.05 10.31 -6.37
C SER A 182 -0.96 9.96 -5.28
N SER A 183 -1.26 8.68 -5.10
CA SER A 183 -2.17 8.21 -4.06
C SER A 183 -1.41 7.67 -2.85
N SER A 184 -1.91 7.98 -1.65
CA SER A 184 -1.39 7.45 -0.39
C SER A 184 -2.52 7.19 0.61
N THR A 185 -2.38 6.13 1.40
CA THR A 185 -3.29 5.85 2.51
C THR A 185 -2.95 6.74 3.70
N LEU A 186 -3.96 7.44 4.23
CA LEU A 186 -3.81 8.30 5.40
C LEU A 186 -3.93 7.49 6.69
N PHE A 187 -4.99 6.71 6.83
CA PHE A 187 -5.22 5.83 7.98
C PHE A 187 -6.21 4.71 7.63
N LEU A 188 -6.20 3.67 8.46
CA LEU A 188 -7.18 2.57 8.40
C LEU A 188 -8.40 2.91 9.25
N ILE A 189 -9.56 2.51 8.78
CA ILE A 189 -10.87 2.68 9.42
C ILE A 189 -11.25 1.35 10.04
N GLU A 190 -11.65 1.37 11.31
CA GLU A 190 -11.84 0.14 12.09
C GLU A 190 -13.12 -0.61 11.71
N GLY A 191 -14.17 0.11 11.36
CA GLY A 191 -15.49 -0.38 11.00
C GLY A 191 -15.77 -0.32 9.50
N THR A 192 -17.06 -0.32 9.17
CA THR A 192 -17.56 -0.18 7.79
C THR A 192 -18.10 1.23 7.57
N PRO A 193 -17.45 2.05 6.73
CA PRO A 193 -17.91 3.40 6.40
C PRO A 193 -19.30 3.39 5.77
N VAL A 194 -20.08 4.42 6.09
CA VAL A 194 -21.39 4.69 5.47
C VAL A 194 -21.27 5.72 4.36
N ALA A 195 -20.51 6.78 4.59
CA ALA A 195 -20.28 7.87 3.65
C ALA A 195 -18.98 8.61 4.00
N LEU A 196 -18.49 9.40 3.05
CA LEU A 196 -17.42 10.38 3.26
C LEU A 196 -18.01 11.78 3.15
N LEU A 197 -17.90 12.55 4.23
CA LEU A 197 -18.39 13.92 4.28
C LEU A 197 -17.23 14.88 4.51
N ARG A 198 -17.25 16.03 3.85
CA ARG A 198 -16.30 17.12 4.08
C ARG A 198 -17.04 18.38 4.48
N SER A 199 -16.55 19.02 5.54
CA SER A 199 -16.89 20.39 5.91
C SER A 199 -15.60 21.18 6.03
N SER A 200 -15.34 22.08 5.08
CA SER A 200 -14.08 22.83 5.00
C SER A 200 -12.86 21.87 4.97
N ASP A 201 -11.94 21.99 5.91
CA ASP A 201 -10.74 21.16 6.06
C ASP A 201 -10.98 19.87 6.86
N THR A 202 -12.21 19.60 7.30
CA THR A 202 -12.53 18.46 8.15
C THR A 202 -13.29 17.39 7.38
N LEU A 203 -12.80 16.15 7.47
CA LEU A 203 -13.43 14.95 6.94
C LEU A 203 -14.11 14.18 8.07
N LEU A 204 -15.35 13.76 7.82
CA LEU A 204 -16.19 12.97 8.71
C LEU A 204 -16.58 11.66 8.02
N ILE A 205 -16.42 10.56 8.75
CA ILE A 205 -16.70 9.22 8.25
C ILE A 205 -17.53 8.48 9.30
N PRO A 206 -18.86 8.50 9.20
CA PRO A 206 -19.72 7.61 9.98
C PRO A 206 -19.39 6.17 9.63
N GLU A 207 -19.17 5.33 10.65
CA GLU A 207 -18.81 3.93 10.47
C GLU A 207 -19.60 3.02 11.41
N ASN A 208 -19.97 1.85 10.89
CA ASN A 208 -20.58 0.79 11.69
C ASN A 208 -19.51 -0.07 12.36
N ARG A 209 -19.60 -0.23 13.68
CA ARG A 209 -18.69 -0.99 14.55
C ARG A 209 -19.47 -1.93 15.46
N GLY A 210 -19.74 -3.14 14.97
CA GLY A 210 -20.51 -4.14 15.70
C GLY A 210 -22.00 -3.78 15.72
N GLU A 211 -22.58 -3.61 16.91
CA GLU A 211 -24.00 -3.27 17.11
C GLU A 211 -24.24 -1.76 17.33
N ALA A 212 -23.24 -0.94 17.01
CA ALA A 212 -23.29 0.51 17.13
C ALA A 212 -22.56 1.15 15.94
N TRP A 213 -22.73 2.46 15.80
CA TRP A 213 -21.98 3.29 14.86
C TRP A 213 -21.34 4.47 15.59
N ASP A 214 -20.19 4.90 15.09
CA ASP A 214 -19.42 6.05 15.58
C ASP A 214 -19.06 6.97 14.39
N VAL A 215 -18.49 8.14 14.68
CA VAL A 215 -18.02 9.08 13.64
C VAL A 215 -16.52 9.32 13.75
N VAL A 216 -15.78 8.89 12.73
CA VAL A 216 -14.36 9.23 12.59
C VAL A 216 -14.22 10.66 12.08
N CYS A 217 -13.25 11.38 12.61
CA CYS A 217 -12.89 12.74 12.23
C CYS A 217 -11.42 12.81 11.84
N TYR A 218 -11.14 13.49 10.73
CA TYR A 218 -9.79 13.79 10.27
C TYR A 218 -9.72 15.24 9.78
N VAL A 219 -8.81 16.03 10.34
CA VAL A 219 -8.54 17.40 9.90
C VAL A 219 -7.39 17.37 8.90
N ILE A 220 -7.65 17.82 7.68
CA ILE A 220 -6.67 17.93 6.60
C ILE A 220 -5.58 18.90 7.04
N ASP A 221 -4.33 18.52 6.82
CA ASP A 221 -3.12 19.22 7.30
C ASP A 221 -3.03 19.42 8.82
N GLY A 222 -3.94 18.79 9.57
CA GLY A 222 -3.89 18.72 11.01
C GLY A 222 -2.65 17.99 11.49
N HIS A 223 -2.07 18.46 12.60
CA HIS A 223 -0.89 17.82 13.21
C HIS A 223 -1.22 16.54 13.99
N SER A 224 -2.51 16.23 14.19
CA SER A 224 -3.01 15.01 14.82
C SER A 224 -3.46 14.00 13.76
N GLY A 225 -3.29 12.71 14.05
CA GLY A 225 -3.93 11.64 13.27
C GLY A 225 -5.45 11.68 13.41
N ALA A 226 -6.13 10.78 12.69
CA ALA A 226 -7.57 10.61 12.81
C ALA A 226 -7.98 10.28 14.26
N GLY A 227 -9.15 10.78 14.64
CA GLY A 227 -9.78 10.52 15.93
C GLY A 227 -11.27 10.28 15.76
N TYR A 228 -11.98 10.19 16.87
CA TYR A 228 -13.44 10.10 16.87
C TYR A 228 -14.04 11.42 17.32
N VAL A 229 -15.18 11.78 16.74
CA VAL A 229 -16.01 12.86 17.27
C VAL A 229 -16.51 12.43 18.65
N THR A 230 -16.44 13.32 19.63
CA THR A 230 -16.94 13.08 20.98
C THR A 230 -18.04 14.07 21.32
N THR A 231 -19.04 13.64 22.09
CA THR A 231 -20.05 14.56 22.61
C THR A 231 -19.48 15.39 23.77
N ALA A 232 -20.24 16.37 24.26
CA ALA A 232 -19.84 17.25 25.36
C ALA A 232 -19.49 16.52 26.67
N ASP A 233 -19.97 15.28 26.85
CA ASP A 233 -19.67 14.42 28.00
C ASP A 233 -18.37 13.62 27.85
N GLY A 234 -17.71 13.68 26.68
CA GLY A 234 -16.51 12.93 26.34
C GLY A 234 -16.76 11.50 25.82
N SER A 235 -18.02 11.08 25.69
CA SER A 235 -18.40 9.83 25.02
C SER A 235 -18.22 9.97 23.50
N LEU A 236 -18.02 8.86 22.79
CA LEU A 236 -18.01 8.87 21.32
C LEU A 236 -19.37 9.34 20.80
N ALA A 237 -19.34 10.21 19.78
CA ALA A 237 -20.54 10.57 19.05
C ALA A 237 -20.92 9.40 18.13
N GLY A 238 -22.12 8.89 18.35
CA GLY A 238 -22.56 7.63 17.78
C GLY A 238 -23.98 7.26 18.19
N GLY A 239 -24.41 6.09 17.77
CA GLY A 239 -25.73 5.55 18.09
C GLY A 239 -25.73 4.02 18.10
N ALA A 240 -26.77 3.44 18.67
CA ALA A 240 -26.98 2.00 18.60
C ALA A 240 -27.54 1.60 17.23
N GLY A 241 -27.30 0.34 16.84
CA GLY A 241 -27.76 -0.21 15.57
C GLY A 241 -26.81 0.08 14.41
N GLU A 242 -27.36 0.00 13.20
CA GLU A 242 -26.62 0.16 11.94
C GLU A 242 -26.99 1.50 11.30
N ALA A 243 -25.99 2.35 11.08
CA ALA A 243 -26.11 3.54 10.26
C ALA A 243 -26.11 3.16 8.77
N VAL A 244 -27.03 3.75 8.00
CA VAL A 244 -27.18 3.46 6.56
C VAL A 244 -27.02 4.70 5.69
N ASP A 245 -27.16 5.89 6.26
CA ASP A 245 -27.03 7.16 5.54
C ASP A 245 -26.49 8.27 6.46
N ALA A 246 -25.84 9.28 5.90
CA ALA A 246 -25.40 10.45 6.69
C ALA A 246 -25.22 11.71 5.86
N GLU A 247 -25.75 12.84 6.34
CA GLU A 247 -25.71 14.14 5.68
C GLU A 247 -25.15 15.24 6.59
N LEU A 248 -24.53 16.25 5.98
CA LEU A 248 -24.14 17.47 6.67
C LEU A 248 -25.16 18.58 6.41
N ASP A 249 -25.61 19.23 7.49
CA ASP A 249 -26.41 20.45 7.47
C ASP A 249 -25.73 21.49 8.37
N GLY A 250 -24.87 22.31 7.77
CA GLY A 250 -24.06 23.28 8.50
C GLY A 250 -23.15 22.59 9.51
N THR A 251 -23.30 22.89 10.80
CA THR A 251 -22.48 22.28 11.87
C THR A 251 -23.09 21.02 12.48
N THR A 252 -24.07 20.42 11.81
CA THR A 252 -24.76 19.20 12.28
C THR A 252 -24.53 18.09 11.28
N LEU A 253 -24.02 16.96 11.76
CA LEU A 253 -24.01 15.70 11.03
C LEU A 253 -25.26 14.92 11.41
N ARG A 254 -26.15 14.66 10.45
CA ARG A 254 -27.35 13.85 10.64
C ARG A 254 -27.10 12.45 10.09
N VAL A 255 -27.19 11.44 10.95
CA VAL A 255 -27.04 10.03 10.59
C VAL A 255 -28.42 9.35 10.61
N THR A 256 -28.76 8.62 9.56
CA THR A 256 -29.98 7.80 9.50
C THR A 256 -29.62 6.35 9.72
N ASP A 257 -30.31 5.69 10.66
CA ASP A 257 -30.15 4.26 10.91
C ASP A 257 -31.04 3.39 10.01
N ALA A 258 -30.82 2.07 10.07
CA ALA A 258 -31.55 1.09 9.27
C ALA A 258 -33.06 1.04 9.57
N ASP A 259 -33.50 1.53 10.74
CA ASP A 259 -34.91 1.67 11.10
C ASP A 259 -35.53 2.98 10.58
N GLY A 260 -34.71 3.85 9.99
CA GLY A 260 -35.09 5.16 9.46
C GLY A 260 -35.12 6.27 10.50
N ALA A 261 -34.62 6.04 11.71
CA ALA A 261 -34.49 7.09 12.71
C ALA A 261 -33.22 7.93 12.46
N THR A 262 -33.33 9.22 12.73
CA THR A 262 -32.26 10.20 12.50
C THR A 262 -31.61 10.62 13.82
N HIS A 263 -30.28 10.68 13.84
CA HIS A 263 -29.46 11.06 14.98
C HIS A 263 -28.59 12.25 14.59
N ASP A 264 -28.72 13.36 15.34
CA ASP A 264 -27.97 14.58 15.07
C ASP A 264 -26.74 14.66 15.97
N VAL A 265 -25.56 14.79 15.34
CA VAL A 265 -24.27 15.01 15.99
C VAL A 265 -23.83 16.45 15.76
N SER A 266 -23.69 17.19 16.86
CA SER A 266 -23.19 18.56 16.85
C SER A 266 -21.66 18.59 16.69
N LEU A 267 -21.15 19.42 15.77
CA LEU A 267 -19.72 19.53 15.43
C LEU A 267 -19.04 20.78 16.02
N VAL A 268 -19.72 21.54 16.87
CA VAL A 268 -19.24 22.78 17.52
C VAL A 268 -18.62 22.56 18.90
#